data_AF-A0A4R6T072-F1
#
_entry.id   AF-A0A4R6T072-F1
#
_cell.length_a   1.000
_cell.length_b   1.000
_cell.length_c   1.000
_cell.angle_alpha   90.00
_cell.angle_beta   90.00
_cell.angle_gamma   90.00
#
_symmetry.space_group_name_H-M   'P 1'
#
loop_
_entity.id
_entity.type
_entity.pdbx_description
1 polymer ?
#
loop_
_entity_poly.entity_id
_entity_poly.type
_entity_poly.pdbx_seq_one_letter_code
_entity_poly.pdbx_strand_id
1 'polypeptide(L)'
;MFVASIIIRIIGQSLWPRTAGFRKLIPTVISCALQAIGLMLFARVLVSGVQLSMLVPFAGAIFPLVLVFIGIFIYREKASVLKIAMLFGACFLIGVANFM
;
A
#
# COMPACT_ATOMS: atom_id res chain seq x y z
N MET A 1 -15.74 -2.80 -1.74
CA MET A 1 -14.73 -3.20 -2.75
C MET A 1 -13.40 -2.46 -2.61
N PHE A 2 -13.42 -1.13 -2.40
CA PHE A 2 -12.19 -0.33 -2.27
C PHE A 2 -11.26 -0.78 -1.14
N VAL A 3 -11.75 -0.84 0.10
CA VAL A 3 -10.93 -1.25 1.27
C VAL A 3 -10.33 -2.65 1.07
N ALA A 4 -11.11 -3.59 0.54
CA ALA A 4 -10.62 -4.93 0.24
C ALA A 4 -9.48 -4.92 -0.80
N SER A 5 -9.60 -4.08 -1.84
CA SER A 5 -8.53 -3.91 -2.85
C SER A 5 -7.23 -3.38 -2.23
N ILE A 6 -7.33 -2.46 -1.28
CA ILE A 6 -6.18 -1.91 -0.55
C ILE A 6 -5.54 -2.98 0.32
N ILE A 7 -6.33 -3.68 1.14
CA ILE A 7 -5.84 -4.72 2.05
C ILE A 7 -5.11 -5.81 1.28
N ILE A 8 -5.71 -6.32 0.20
CA ILE A 8 -5.09 -7.37 -0.62
C ILE A 8 -3.75 -6.91 -1.20
N ARG A 9 -3.66 -5.67 -1.68
CA ARG A 9 -2.41 -5.11 -2.20
C ARG A 9 -1.36 -4.92 -1.11
N ILE A 10 -1.75 -4.44 0.07
CA ILE A 10 -0.85 -4.32 1.22
C ILE A 10 -0.29 -5.69 1.62
N ILE A 11 -1.13 -6.72 1.67
CA ILE A 11 -0.67 -8.10 1.94
C ILE A 11 0.32 -8.53 0.86
N GLY A 12 -0.04 -8.40 -0.42
CA GLY A 12 0.85 -8.78 -1.53
C GLY A 12 2.19 -8.05 -1.52
N GLN A 13 2.18 -6.74 -1.27
CA GLN A 13 3.37 -5.90 -1.23
C GLN A 13 4.20 -6.16 0.04
N SER A 14 3.57 -6.51 1.15
CA SER A 14 4.27 -6.93 2.36
C SER A 14 5.07 -8.21 2.19
N LEU A 15 4.77 -9.05 1.18
CA LEU A 15 5.54 -10.26 0.87
C LEU A 15 6.81 -9.96 0.06
N TRP A 16 6.99 -8.75 -0.48
CA TRP A 16 8.14 -8.41 -1.31
C TRP A 16 9.50 -8.68 -0.66
N PRO A 17 9.74 -8.32 0.62
CA PRO A 17 11.01 -8.65 1.28
C PRO A 17 11.27 -10.17 1.33
N ARG A 18 10.22 -10.99 1.40
CA ARG A 18 10.32 -12.46 1.39
C ARG A 18 10.59 -13.07 0.02
N THR A 19 10.41 -12.32 -1.07
CA THR A 19 10.75 -12.79 -2.42
C THR A 19 12.26 -12.87 -2.66
N ALA A 20 13.07 -12.25 -1.81
CA ALA A 20 14.52 -12.13 -1.97
C ALA A 20 14.92 -11.60 -3.36
N GLY A 21 14.20 -10.56 -3.82
CA GLY A 21 14.38 -10.01 -5.17
C GLY A 21 13.92 -10.98 -6.25
N PHE A 22 12.72 -11.56 -6.09
CA PHE A 22 12.12 -12.51 -7.03
C PHE A 22 12.83 -13.86 -7.20
N ARG A 23 13.79 -14.20 -6.33
CA ARG A 23 14.50 -15.50 -6.38
C ARG A 23 13.68 -16.67 -5.82
N LYS A 24 12.79 -16.40 -4.86
CA LYS A 24 11.93 -17.44 -4.26
C LYS A 24 10.60 -17.51 -5.01
N LEU A 25 10.38 -18.58 -5.76
CA LEU A 25 9.24 -18.74 -6.67
C LEU A 25 7.88 -18.62 -5.98
N ILE A 26 7.71 -19.33 -4.86
CA ILE A 26 6.43 -19.39 -4.12
C ILE A 26 5.98 -18.00 -3.62
N PRO A 27 6.77 -17.27 -2.80
CA PRO A 27 6.34 -15.95 -2.34
C PRO A 27 6.20 -14.94 -3.48
N THR A 28 6.97 -15.09 -4.56
CA THR A 28 6.84 -14.27 -5.77
C THR A 28 5.48 -14.45 -6.43
N VAL A 29 5.11 -15.69 -6.77
CA VAL A 29 3.83 -15.98 -7.43
C VAL A 29 2.66 -15.49 -6.58
N ILE A 30 2.69 -15.74 -5.26
CA ILE A 30 1.65 -15.26 -4.34
C ILE A 30 1.60 -13.73 -4.32
N SER A 31 2.74 -13.05 -4.21
CA SER A 31 2.77 -11.58 -4.18
C SER A 31 2.24 -10.96 -5.48
N CYS A 32 2.58 -11.53 -6.64
CA CYS A 32 2.10 -11.10 -7.95
C CYS A 32 0.60 -11.35 -8.11
N ALA A 33 0.12 -12.52 -7.71
CA ALA A 33 -1.30 -12.87 -7.77
C ALA A 33 -2.16 -11.92 -6.91
N LEU A 34 -1.73 -11.67 -5.66
CA LEU A 34 -2.42 -10.74 -4.78
C LEU A 34 -2.40 -9.30 -5.33
N GLN A 35 -1.27 -8.85 -5.86
CA GLN A 35 -1.18 -7.54 -6.51
C GLN A 35 -2.12 -7.43 -7.72
N ALA A 36 -2.19 -8.46 -8.56
CA ALA A 36 -3.08 -8.49 -9.71
C ALA A 36 -4.56 -8.45 -9.30
N ILE A 37 -4.96 -9.29 -8.34
CA ILE A 37 -6.34 -9.33 -7.82
C ILE A 37 -6.71 -7.97 -7.21
N GLY A 38 -5.83 -7.41 -6.38
CA GLY A 38 -6.06 -6.12 -5.75
C GLY A 38 -6.16 -4.98 -6.77
N LEU A 39 -5.35 -5.01 -7.83
CA LEU A 39 -5.42 -4.03 -8.92
C LEU A 39 -6.73 -4.17 -9.71
N MET A 40 -7.18 -5.39 -10.02
CA MET A 40 -8.46 -5.63 -10.70
C MET A 40 -9.63 -5.07 -9.88
N LEU A 41 -9.64 -5.30 -8.56
CA LEU A 41 -10.67 -4.74 -7.68
C LEU A 41 -10.62 -3.22 -7.63
N PHE A 42 -9.42 -2.63 -7.56
CA PHE A 42 -9.24 -1.18 -7.58
C PHE A 42 -9.74 -0.58 -8.89
N ALA A 43 -9.38 -1.18 -10.04
CA ALA A 43 -9.84 -0.75 -11.35
C ALA A 43 -11.37 -0.80 -11.48
N ARG A 44 -12.02 -1.84 -10.94
CA ARG A 44 -13.50 -1.90 -10.90
C ARG A 44 -14.12 -0.77 -10.07
N VAL A 45 -13.47 -0.38 -8.97
CA VAL A 45 -13.91 0.77 -8.16
C VAL A 45 -13.79 2.07 -8.96
N LEU A 46 -12.73 2.24 -9.75
CA LEU A 46 -12.60 3.42 -10.63
C LEU A 46 -13.72 3.47 -11.67
N VAL A 47 -14.03 2.34 -12.30
CA VAL A 47 -15.11 2.27 -13.32
C VAL A 47 -16.49 2.44 -12.69
N SER A 48 -16.67 2.16 -11.39
CA SER A 48 -17.93 2.44 -10.68
C SER A 48 -18.24 3.93 -10.45
N GLY A 49 -17.43 4.84 -11.00
CA GLY A 49 -17.70 6.28 -10.98
C GLY A 49 -17.13 7.02 -9.78
N VAL A 50 -16.32 6.35 -8.95
CA VAL A 50 -15.63 7.03 -7.85
C VAL A 50 -14.48 7.86 -8.42
N GLN A 51 -14.39 9.12 -7.99
CA GLN A 51 -13.39 10.06 -8.48
C GLN A 51 -11.96 9.58 -8.18
N LEU A 52 -11.15 9.45 -9.23
CA LEU A 52 -9.72 9.14 -9.12
C LEU A 52 -8.99 10.15 -8.22
N SER A 53 -9.40 11.42 -8.32
CA SER A 53 -8.83 12.53 -7.55
C SER A 53 -8.97 12.34 -6.04
N MET A 54 -9.95 11.57 -5.56
CA MET A 54 -10.04 11.20 -4.15
C MET A 54 -9.35 9.88 -3.81
N LEU A 55 -9.51 8.87 -4.66
CA LEU A 55 -9.02 7.52 -4.35
C LEU A 55 -7.51 7.39 -4.40
N VAL A 56 -6.88 8.06 -5.38
CA VAL A 56 -5.43 7.95 -5.61
C VAL A 56 -4.63 8.59 -4.47
N PRO A 57 -4.96 9.81 -3.99
CA PRO A 57 -4.25 10.38 -2.84
C PRO A 57 -4.45 9.55 -1.58
N PHE A 58 -5.68 9.10 -1.28
CA PHE A 58 -5.94 8.23 -0.12
C PHE A 58 -5.13 6.94 -0.15
N ALA A 59 -5.08 6.25 -1.28
CA ALA A 59 -4.23 5.08 -1.44
C ALA A 59 -2.74 5.45 -1.31
N GLY A 60 -2.32 6.58 -1.87
CA GLY A 60 -0.96 7.10 -1.79
C GLY A 60 -0.49 7.41 -0.37
N ALA A 61 -1.38 7.81 0.54
CA ALA A 61 -1.06 8.00 1.96
C ALA A 61 -1.06 6.68 2.75
N ILE A 62 -2.09 5.85 2.57
CA ILE A 62 -2.29 4.64 3.38
C ILE A 62 -1.21 3.59 3.12
N PHE A 63 -0.84 3.35 1.86
CA PHE A 63 0.13 2.32 1.50
C PHE A 63 1.49 2.48 2.17
N PRO A 64 2.21 3.61 2.01
CA PRO A 64 3.52 3.78 2.62
C PRO A 64 3.45 3.75 4.14
N LEU A 65 2.39 4.30 4.75
CA LEU A 65 2.22 4.27 6.20
C LEU A 65 2.14 2.83 6.70
N VAL A 66 1.20 2.03 6.18
CA VAL A 66 0.98 0.65 6.63
C VAL A 66 2.19 -0.25 6.31
N LEU A 67 2.83 -0.07 5.16
CA LEU A 67 4.01 -0.86 4.80
C LEU A 67 5.21 -0.54 5.68
N VAL A 68 5.41 0.72 6.09
CA VAL A 68 6.44 1.08 7.07
C VAL A 68 6.15 0.45 8.43
N PHE A 69 4.89 0.48 8.88
CA PHE A 69 4.48 -0.23 10.10
C PHE A 69 4.80 -1.73 10.01
N ILE A 70 4.45 -2.39 8.90
CA ILE A 70 4.77 -3.80 8.66
C ILE A 70 6.29 -4.03 8.64
N GLY A 71 7.07 -3.16 7.99
CA GLY A 71 8.53 -3.21 7.97
C GLY A 71 9.13 -3.20 9.38
N ILE A 72 8.63 -2.33 10.25
CA ILE A 72 9.08 -2.21 11.65
C ILE A 72 8.67 -3.42 12.48
N PHE A 73 7.38 -3.80 12.45
CA PHE A 73 6.84 -4.82 13.37
C PHE A 73 7.13 -6.26 12.92
N ILE A 74 7.02 -6.55 11.63
CA ILE A 74 7.18 -7.91 11.08
C ILE A 74 8.62 -8.14 10.63
N TYR A 75 9.22 -7.18 9.91
CA TYR A 75 10.57 -7.33 9.37
C TYR A 75 11.67 -6.79 10.28
N ARG A 76 11.29 -6.19 11.43
CA ARG A 76 12.21 -5.60 12.43
C ARG A 76 13.20 -4.60 11.82
N GLU A 77 12.76 -3.87 10.79
CA GLU A 77 13.55 -2.81 10.21
C GLU A 77 13.75 -1.67 11.22
N LYS A 78 14.97 -1.13 11.28
CA LYS A 78 15.25 0.07 12.08
C LYS A 78 14.60 1.27 11.40
N ALA A 79 13.53 1.80 11.98
CA ALA A 79 12.95 3.04 11.52
C ALA A 79 13.55 4.25 12.24
N SER A 80 14.03 5.21 11.46
CA SER A 80 14.40 6.53 11.98
C SER A 80 13.13 7.29 12.37
N VAL A 81 13.13 7.90 13.57
CA VAL A 81 12.03 8.74 14.06
C VAL A 81 11.71 9.87 13.07
N LEU A 82 12.74 10.42 12.42
CA LEU A 82 12.58 11.45 11.39
C LEU A 82 11.83 10.93 10.16
N LYS A 83 12.12 9.70 9.72
CA LYS A 83 11.44 9.07 8.58
C LYS A 83 9.95 8.87 8.88
N ILE A 84 9.62 8.42 10.09
CA ILE A 84 8.22 8.25 10.53
C ILE A 84 7.53 9.61 10.56
N ALA A 85 8.14 10.62 11.19
CA ALA A 85 7.58 11.97 11.27
C ALA A 85 7.30 12.58 9.88
N MET A 86 8.23 12.44 8.94
CA MET A 86 8.04 12.88 7.56
C MET A 86 6.91 12.13 6.85
N LEU A 87 6.80 10.82 7.06
CA LEU A 87 5.70 10.01 6.49
C LEU A 87 4.34 10.47 7.00
N PHE A 88 4.22 10.70 8.31
CA PHE A 88 2.99 11.21 8.90
C PHE A 88 2.66 12.61 8.39
N GLY A 89 3.66 13.50 8.27
CA GLY A 89 3.48 14.83 7.68
C GLY A 89 3.01 14.78 6.23
N ALA A 90 3.58 13.89 5.41
CA ALA A 90 3.14 13.68 4.03
C ALA A 90 1.71 13.14 3.96
N CYS A 91 1.36 12.16 4.81
CA CYS A 91 0.00 11.63 4.87
C CYS A 91 -1.01 12.70 5.31
N PHE A 92 -0.63 13.58 6.24
CA PHE A 92 -1.46 14.69 6.68
C PHE A 92 -1.69 15.70 5.54
N LEU A 93 -0.64 16.10 4.82
CA LEU A 93 -0.74 16.99 3.65
C LEU A 93 -1.64 16.40 2.56
N ILE A 94 -1.54 15.11 2.30
CA ILE A 94 -2.42 14.40 1.36
C ILE A 94 -3.88 14.47 1.83
N GLY A 95 -4.14 14.26 3.13
CA GLY A 95 -5.48 14.37 3.70
C GLY A 95 -6.08 15.78 3.56
N VAL A 96 -5.28 16.82 3.81
CA VAL A 96 -5.68 18.21 3.62
C VAL A 96 -5.99 18.50 2.15
N ALA A 97 -5.10 18.08 1.24
CA ALA A 97 -5.29 18.28 -0.20
C ALA A 97 -6.53 17.56 -0.75
N ASN A 98 -6.95 16.46 -0.12
CA ASN A 98 -8.16 15.74 -0.49
C ASN A 98 -9.45 16.38 0.04
N PHE A 99 -9.36 17.26 1.03
CA PHE A 99 -10.51 17.97 1.60
C PHE A 99 -10.79 19.30 0.88
N MET A 100 -9.77 19.90 0.26
CA MET A 100 -9.87 21.12 -0.56
C MET A 100 -10.40 20.81 -1.95
#